data_AF-A0A3B0UY19-F1
#
_entry.id   AF-A0A3B0UY19-F1
#
_cell.length_a   1.000
_cell.length_b   1.000
_cell.length_c   1.000
_cell.angle_alpha   90.00
_cell.angle_beta   90.00
_cell.angle_gamma   90.00
#
_symmetry.space_group_name_H-M   'P 1'
#
loop_
_entity.id
_entity.type
_entity.pdbx_description
1 polymer ?
#
loop_
_entity_poly.entity_id
_entity_poly.type
_entity_poly.pdbx_seq_one_letter_code
_entity_poly.pdbx_strand_id
1 'polypeptide(L)'
;MILAHRKVASLTKRESELLQKIGAGLSDEVQNRYDALQKKLLAEQITADEHQELLSLIEIVENSDAERLKNLIELSQLRQVTLDELLSQLGIHHPPAYV
;
A
#
# COMPACT_ATOMS: atom_id res chain seq x y z
N MET A 1 -34.98 13.30 7.23
CA MET A 1 -34.47 13.18 5.85
C MET A 1 -33.12 13.88 5.62
N ILE A 2 -32.84 15.08 6.18
CA ILE A 2 -31.57 15.83 5.90
C ILE A 2 -30.30 15.13 6.43
N LEU A 3 -30.36 14.46 7.59
CA LEU A 3 -29.21 13.81 8.22
C LEU A 3 -28.67 12.61 7.43
N ALA A 4 -29.56 11.86 6.77
CA ALA A 4 -29.18 10.68 5.98
C ALA A 4 -28.39 11.08 4.72
N HIS A 5 -28.80 12.15 4.02
CA HIS A 5 -28.14 12.63 2.80
C HIS A 5 -26.72 13.14 3.05
N ARG A 6 -26.51 13.88 4.15
CA ARG A 6 -25.17 14.35 4.54
C ARG A 6 -24.23 13.18 4.87
N LYS A 7 -24.75 12.15 5.54
CA LYS A 7 -23.98 10.93 5.87
C LYS A 7 -23.54 10.20 4.60
N VAL A 8 -24.44 10.04 3.62
CA VAL A 8 -24.12 9.42 2.31
C VAL A 8 -23.03 10.21 1.59
N ALA A 9 -23.17 11.55 1.48
CA ALA A 9 -22.16 12.38 0.83
C ALA A 9 -20.77 12.31 1.51
N SER A 10 -20.74 12.25 2.86
CA SER A 10 -19.48 12.09 3.59
C SER A 10 -18.84 10.71 3.40
N LEU A 11 -19.65 9.65 3.28
CA LEU A 11 -19.15 8.29 3.03
C LEU A 11 -18.51 8.21 1.63
N THR A 12 -19.14 8.80 0.61
CA THR A 12 -18.60 8.84 -0.76
C THR A 12 -17.29 9.63 -0.84
N LYS A 13 -17.16 10.72 -0.06
CA LYS A 13 -15.92 11.49 0.03
C LYS A 13 -14.81 10.66 0.66
N ARG A 14 -15.09 10.01 1.80
CA ARG A 14 -14.09 9.20 2.51
C ARG A 14 -13.63 8.01 1.68
N GLU A 15 -14.55 7.35 1.01
CA GLU A 15 -14.25 6.26 0.08
C GLU A 15 -13.31 6.72 -1.06
N SER A 16 -13.57 7.88 -1.65
CA SER A 16 -12.71 8.45 -2.69
C SER A 16 -11.30 8.75 -2.17
N GLU A 17 -11.19 9.31 -0.96
CA GLU A 17 -9.88 9.57 -0.32
C GLU A 17 -9.11 8.27 -0.07
N LEU A 18 -9.79 7.22 0.41
CA LEU A 18 -9.16 5.92 0.65
C LEU A 18 -8.65 5.30 -0.65
N LEU A 19 -9.46 5.34 -1.72
CA LEU A 19 -9.05 4.83 -3.04
C LEU A 19 -7.81 5.57 -3.58
N GLN A 20 -7.75 6.90 -3.40
CA GLN A 20 -6.55 7.67 -3.77
C GLN A 20 -5.32 7.24 -2.96
N LYS A 21 -5.45 7.06 -1.64
CA LYS A 21 -4.34 6.60 -0.80
C LYS A 21 -3.86 5.19 -1.15
N ILE A 22 -4.80 4.28 -1.44
CA ILE A 22 -4.51 2.89 -1.82
C ILE A 22 -3.77 2.83 -3.16
N GLY A 23 -4.10 3.72 -4.09
CA GLY A 23 -3.51 3.79 -5.42
C GLY A 23 -2.20 4.59 -5.52
N ALA A 24 -1.85 5.38 -4.50
CA ALA A 24 -0.70 6.28 -4.56
C ALA A 24 0.66 5.54 -4.60
N GLY A 25 0.77 4.38 -3.93
CA GLY A 25 2.00 3.59 -3.89
C GLY A 25 3.22 4.35 -3.35
N LEU A 26 4.41 3.80 -3.58
CA LEU A 26 5.69 4.50 -3.37
C LEU A 26 6.00 5.36 -4.59
N SER A 27 6.85 6.38 -4.40
CA SER A 27 7.39 7.11 -5.55
C SER A 27 8.27 6.19 -6.40
N ASP A 28 8.26 6.42 -7.71
CA ASP A 28 9.09 5.66 -8.66
C ASP A 28 10.57 5.70 -8.27
N GLU A 29 11.05 6.82 -7.71
CA GLU A 29 12.44 6.97 -7.25
C GLU A 29 12.77 5.98 -6.12
N VAL A 30 11.91 5.90 -5.10
CA VAL A 30 12.10 4.99 -3.95
C VAL A 30 12.02 3.54 -4.42
N GLN A 31 11.01 3.20 -5.23
CA GLN A 31 10.84 1.84 -5.74
C GLN A 31 12.02 1.41 -6.60
N ASN A 32 12.46 2.26 -7.54
CA ASN A 32 13.58 1.94 -8.41
C ASN A 32 14.90 1.80 -7.63
N ARG A 33 15.11 2.63 -6.60
CA ARG A 33 16.32 2.54 -5.78
C ARG A 33 16.31 1.25 -4.95
N TYR A 34 15.18 0.93 -4.33
CA TYR A 34 14.99 -0.32 -3.60
C TYR A 34 15.28 -1.53 -4.51
N ASP A 35 14.64 -1.60 -5.68
CA ASP A 35 14.81 -2.70 -6.63
C ASP A 35 16.25 -2.85 -7.12
N ALA A 36 16.94 -1.73 -7.36
CA ALA A 36 18.35 -1.74 -7.77
C ALA A 36 19.27 -2.29 -6.68
N LEU A 37 19.07 -1.88 -5.43
CA LEU A 37 19.85 -2.37 -4.30
C LEU A 37 19.53 -3.83 -3.96
N GLN A 38 18.27 -4.23 -4.06
CA GLN A 38 17.86 -5.63 -3.89
C GLN A 38 18.53 -6.53 -4.93
N LYS A 39 18.62 -6.09 -6.20
CA LYS A 39 19.35 -6.82 -7.25
C LYS A 39 20.85 -6.94 -6.95
N LYS A 40 21.47 -5.87 -6.43
CA LYS A 40 22.88 -5.91 -6.01
C LYS A 40 23.10 -6.85 -4.83
N LEU A 41 22.18 -6.87 -3.86
CA LEU A 41 22.23 -7.79 -2.72
C LEU A 41 22.19 -9.24 -3.20
N LEU A 42 21.23 -9.57 -4.09
CA LEU A 42 21.10 -10.92 -4.67
C LEU A 42 22.31 -11.33 -5.52
N ALA A 43 23.00 -10.36 -6.13
CA ALA A 43 24.22 -10.59 -6.89
C ALA A 43 25.50 -10.59 -6.03
N GLU A 44 25.39 -10.44 -4.71
CA GLU A 44 26.53 -10.30 -3.78
C GLU A 44 27.48 -9.13 -4.13
N GLN A 45 26.95 -8.09 -4.76
CA GLN A 45 27.69 -6.91 -5.23
C GLN A 45 27.40 -5.64 -4.43
N ILE A 46 26.60 -5.75 -3.37
CA ILE A 46 26.21 -4.61 -2.55
C ILE A 46 27.37 -4.17 -1.65
N THR A 47 27.61 -2.86 -1.57
CA THR A 47 28.58 -2.30 -0.62
C THR A 47 27.97 -2.16 0.78
N ALA A 48 28.79 -1.92 1.80
CA ALA A 48 28.29 -1.69 3.16
C ALA A 48 27.36 -0.47 3.25
N ASP A 49 27.70 0.63 2.58
CA ASP A 49 26.88 1.85 2.55
C ASP A 49 25.56 1.60 1.81
N GLU A 50 25.61 0.88 0.68
CA GLU A 50 24.42 0.51 -0.08
C GLU A 50 23.52 -0.46 0.71
N HIS A 51 24.10 -1.35 1.49
CA HIS A 51 23.34 -2.24 2.37
C HIS A 51 22.62 -1.43 3.47
N GLN A 52 23.29 -0.45 4.07
CA GLN A 52 22.67 0.42 5.06
C GLN A 52 21.55 1.29 4.47
N GLU A 53 21.72 1.75 3.23
CA GLU A 53 20.67 2.43 2.47
C GLU A 53 19.48 1.51 2.21
N LEU A 54 19.73 0.26 1.78
CA LEU A 54 18.68 -0.74 1.57
C LEU A 54 17.86 -1.00 2.83
N LEU A 55 18.50 -1.09 4.00
CA LEU A 55 17.78 -1.22 5.28
C LEU A 55 16.85 -0.04 5.54
N SER A 56 17.30 1.19 5.25
CA SER A 56 16.46 2.39 5.39
C SER A 56 15.29 2.38 4.41
N LEU A 57 15.49 1.89 3.18
CA LEU A 57 14.44 1.78 2.19
C LEU A 57 13.41 0.69 2.54
N ILE A 58 13.85 -0.43 3.12
CA ILE A 58 12.95 -1.48 3.62
C ILE A 58 11.96 -0.89 4.63
N GLU A 59 12.44 -0.08 5.58
CA GLU A 59 11.56 0.56 6.56
C GLU A 59 10.52 1.49 5.90
N ILE A 60 10.90 2.20 4.83
CA ILE A 60 9.96 3.05 4.07
C ILE A 60 8.92 2.20 3.35
N VAL A 61 9.34 1.12 2.70
CA VAL A 61 8.46 0.19 1.97
C VAL A 61 7.45 -0.45 2.92
N GLU A 62 7.93 -1.03 4.03
CA GLU A 62 7.08 -1.69 5.02
C GLU A 62 6.05 -0.75 5.64
N ASN A 63 6.46 0.48 5.97
CA ASN A 63 5.54 1.49 6.48
C ASN A 63 4.48 1.88 5.45
N SER A 64 4.87 2.04 4.18
CA SER A 64 3.94 2.34 3.09
C SER A 64 2.92 1.20 2.90
N ASP A 65 3.39 -0.05 2.91
CA ASP A 65 2.55 -1.23 2.80
C ASP A 65 1.58 -1.38 3.97
N ALA A 66 2.06 -1.12 5.20
CA ALA A 66 1.22 -1.12 6.39
C ALA A 66 0.12 -0.05 6.32
N GLU A 67 0.45 1.17 5.89
CA GLU A 67 -0.53 2.24 5.69
C GLU A 67 -1.53 1.88 4.58
N ARG A 68 -1.07 1.30 3.47
CA ARG A 68 -1.95 0.83 2.40
C ARG A 68 -2.92 -0.24 2.90
N LEU A 69 -2.44 -1.20 3.70
CA LEU A 69 -3.29 -2.24 4.30
C LEU A 69 -4.33 -1.64 5.26
N LYS A 70 -3.97 -0.66 6.09
CA LYS A 70 -4.92 0.06 6.94
C LYS A 70 -6.02 0.72 6.13
N ASN A 71 -5.68 1.40 5.03
CA ASN A 71 -6.66 2.04 4.16
C ASN A 71 -7.59 1.02 3.47
N LEU A 72 -7.07 -0.14 3.06
CA LEU A 72 -7.87 -1.24 2.49
C LEU A 72 -8.86 -1.81 3.52
N ILE A 73 -8.43 -2.03 4.76
CA ILE A 73 -9.30 -2.50 5.85
C ILE A 73 -10.40 -1.46 6.14
N GLU A 74 -10.06 -0.16 6.18
CA GLU A 74 -11.07 0.87 6.37
C GLU A 74 -12.10 0.90 5.24
N LEU A 75 -11.63 0.75 3.99
CA LEU A 75 -12.52 0.73 2.83
C LEU A 75 -13.45 -0.49 2.84
N SER A 76 -12.97 -1.66 3.27
CA SER A 76 -13.80 -2.88 3.33
C SER A 76 -14.91 -2.71 4.38
N GLN A 77 -14.60 -2.10 5.52
CA GLN A 77 -15.56 -1.76 6.56
C GLN A 77 -16.61 -0.76 6.06
N LEU A 78 -16.21 0.28 5.32
CA LEU A 78 -17.15 1.26 4.75
C LEU A 78 -18.11 0.63 3.73
N ARG A 79 -17.60 -0.31 2.92
CA ARG A 79 -18.39 -1.06 1.93
C ARG A 79 -19.15 -2.25 2.51
N GLN A 80 -18.91 -2.61 3.77
CA GLN A 80 -19.48 -3.78 4.44
C GLN A 80 -19.19 -5.09 3.70
N VAL A 81 -17.96 -5.22 3.18
CA VAL A 81 -17.45 -6.44 2.56
C VAL A 81 -16.22 -6.92 3.33
N THR A 82 -15.84 -8.18 3.15
CA THR A 82 -14.57 -8.67 3.67
C THR A 82 -13.38 -8.02 2.96
N LEU A 83 -12.19 -8.06 3.57
CA LEU A 83 -10.98 -7.58 2.92
C LEU A 83 -10.70 -8.35 1.62
N ASP A 84 -10.87 -9.67 1.63
CA ASP A 84 -10.63 -10.52 0.45
C ASP A 84 -11.58 -10.18 -0.71
N GLU A 85 -12.87 -9.98 -0.41
CA GLU A 85 -13.84 -9.52 -1.41
C GLU A 85 -13.47 -8.14 -1.97
N LEU A 86 -13.04 -7.21 -1.11
CA LEU A 86 -12.58 -5.89 -1.56
C LEU A 86 -11.36 -6.00 -2.48
N LEU A 87 -10.36 -6.79 -2.10
CA LEU A 87 -9.15 -6.98 -2.89
C LEU A 87 -9.48 -7.57 -4.27
N SER A 88 -10.39 -8.55 -4.31
CA SER A 88 -10.92 -9.10 -5.56
C SER A 88 -11.63 -8.05 -6.42
N GLN A 89 -12.49 -7.21 -5.82
CA GLN A 89 -13.18 -6.11 -6.52
C GLN A 89 -12.22 -5.07 -7.10
N LEU A 90 -11.11 -4.81 -6.41
CA LEU A 90 -10.10 -3.84 -6.85
C LEU A 90 -9.06 -4.45 -7.81
N GLY A 91 -9.13 -5.75 -8.10
CA GLY A 91 -8.12 -6.45 -8.90
C GLY A 91 -6.74 -6.49 -8.24
N ILE A 92 -6.68 -6.36 -6.92
CA ILE A 92 -5.44 -6.43 -6.15
C ILE A 92 -5.21 -7.88 -5.79
N HIS A 93 -4.20 -8.49 -6.40
CA HIS A 93 -3.74 -9.82 -6.03
C HIS A 93 -2.64 -9.70 -4.97
N HIS A 94 -2.72 -10.53 -3.93
CA HIS A 94 -1.61 -10.67 -3.00
C HIS A 94 -0.39 -11.16 -3.78
N PRO A 95 0.80 -10.54 -3.63
CA PRO A 95 2.02 -11.24 -3.98
C PRO A 95 2.05 -12.54 -3.16
N PRO A 96 2.55 -13.66 -3.73
CA PRO A 96 2.68 -14.90 -2.98
C PRO A 96 3.46 -14.60 -1.69
N ALA A 97 2.97 -15.11 -0.55
CA ALA A 97 3.75 -15.08 0.67
C ALA A 97 5.09 -15.78 0.36
N TYR A 98 6.20 -15.07 0.46
CA TYR A 98 7.52 -15.69 0.44
C TYR A 98 7.63 -16.51 1.72
N VAL A 99 7.42 -17.83 1.58
CA VAL A 99 7.68 -18.85 2.61
C VAL A 99 9.13 -19.28 2.52
#